data_AF-A0A9D2NMV9-F1
#
_entry.id   AF-A0A9D2NMV9-F1
#
_cell.length_a   1.000
_cell.length_b   1.000
_cell.length_c   1.000
_cell.angle_alpha   90.00
_cell.angle_beta   90.00
_cell.angle_gamma   90.00
#
_symmetry.space_group_name_H-M   'P 1'
#
loop_
_entity.id
_entity.type
_entity.pdbx_description
1 polymer ?
#
loop_
_entity_poly.entity_id
_entity_poly.type
_entity_poly.pdbx_seq_one_letter_code
_entity_poly.pdbx_strand_id
1 'polypeptide(L)'
;MKLDRKRAELELERAGKLNPGKWTDHSRYTAQACENIAARCDGMSPDTAYCYGLLHDIGRYAGVTSEKHLIDGYRFCMEHFVKNAVYDDYDRLVQLCDSLALPSGFCLLEKRFVDVALRYGTPPVMAERWRRILEIRDMFEKKINGSIYDLLPGVEENTFR
;
A
#
# COMPACT_ATOMS: atom_id res chain seq x y z
N MET A 1 17.85 -13.10 9.97
CA MET A 1 18.33 -11.77 9.57
C MET A 1 17.14 -10.82 9.56
N LYS A 2 17.16 -9.75 10.36
CA LYS A 2 16.03 -8.81 10.50
C LYS A 2 15.85 -8.02 9.20
N LEU A 3 14.61 -7.71 8.82
CA LEU A 3 14.32 -6.83 7.68
C LEU A 3 14.78 -5.40 8.04
N ASP A 4 15.54 -4.75 7.17
CA ASP A 4 15.96 -3.37 7.29
C ASP A 4 15.76 -2.62 5.97
N ARG A 5 15.79 -1.28 6.02
CA ARG A 5 15.50 -0.42 4.87
C ARG A 5 16.41 -0.73 3.68
N LYS A 6 17.71 -0.88 3.92
CA LYS A 6 18.69 -1.14 2.86
C LYS A 6 18.40 -2.45 2.13
N ARG A 7 18.02 -3.49 2.86
CA ARG A 7 17.64 -4.77 2.26
C ARG A 7 16.33 -4.67 1.51
N ALA A 8 15.30 -4.03 2.08
CA ALA A 8 14.01 -3.86 1.41
C ALA A 8 14.18 -3.13 0.06
N GLU A 9 15.02 -2.10 0.04
CA GLU A 9 15.39 -1.37 -1.17
C GLU A 9 16.06 -2.24 -2.23
N LEU A 10 17.05 -3.03 -1.83
CA LEU A 10 17.75 -3.93 -2.73
C LEU A 10 16.80 -4.98 -3.34
N GLU A 11 15.87 -5.52 -2.56
CA GLU A 11 14.88 -6.47 -3.05
C GLU A 11 13.90 -5.81 -4.03
N LEU A 12 13.44 -4.58 -3.76
CA LEU A 12 12.59 -3.83 -4.69
C LEU A 12 13.32 -3.56 -6.01
N GLU A 13 14.58 -3.11 -5.97
CA GLU A 13 15.39 -2.88 -7.17
C GLU A 13 15.57 -4.17 -7.99
N ARG A 14 15.87 -5.29 -7.31
CA ARG A 14 16.00 -6.59 -7.97
C ARG A 14 14.69 -7.02 -8.63
N ALA A 15 13.58 -6.92 -7.92
CA ALA A 15 12.26 -7.25 -8.43
C ALA A 15 11.85 -6.35 -9.62
N GLY A 16 12.15 -5.05 -9.54
CA GLY A 16 11.94 -4.09 -10.62
C GLY A 16 12.74 -4.40 -11.88
N LYS A 17 13.95 -4.96 -11.76
CA LYS A 17 14.72 -5.45 -12.91
C LYS A 17 14.10 -6.67 -13.57
N LEU A 18 13.43 -7.54 -12.80
CA LEU A 18 12.75 -8.73 -13.31
C LEU A 18 11.41 -8.41 -13.98
N ASN A 19 10.67 -7.42 -13.45
CA ASN A 19 9.44 -6.93 -14.04
C ASN A 19 9.42 -5.39 -14.04
N PRO A 20 10.02 -4.72 -15.05
CA PRO A 20 10.08 -3.27 -15.11
C PRO A 20 8.70 -2.62 -15.22
N GLY A 21 8.49 -1.53 -14.49
CA GLY A 21 7.29 -0.72 -14.65
C GLY A 21 7.06 0.25 -13.50
N LYS A 22 6.00 1.05 -13.62
CA LYS A 22 5.64 2.13 -12.67
C LYS A 22 5.28 1.65 -11.25
N TRP A 23 5.17 0.34 -11.03
CA TRP A 23 4.81 -0.22 -9.73
C TRP A 23 5.95 -0.06 -8.71
N THR A 24 7.21 0.02 -9.16
CA THR A 24 8.33 0.30 -8.23
C THR A 24 8.22 1.70 -7.65
N ASP A 25 7.88 2.70 -8.46
CA ASP A 25 7.69 4.08 -8.00
C ASP A 25 6.48 4.19 -7.07
N HIS A 26 5.39 3.49 -7.41
CA HIS A 26 4.22 3.33 -6.54
C HIS A 26 4.63 2.79 -5.16
N SER A 27 5.38 1.67 -5.11
CA SER A 27 5.87 1.10 -3.86
C SER A 27 6.72 2.08 -3.04
N ARG A 28 7.53 2.93 -3.68
CA ARG A 28 8.32 3.95 -2.99
C ARG A 28 7.46 5.02 -2.35
N TYR A 29 6.45 5.51 -3.08
CA TYR A 29 5.49 6.46 -2.51
C TYR A 29 4.67 5.81 -1.39
N THR A 30 4.20 4.57 -1.56
CA THR A 30 3.51 3.82 -0.48
C THR A 30 4.39 3.72 0.77
N ALA A 31 5.68 3.37 0.62
CA ALA A 31 6.64 3.31 1.72
C ALA A 31 6.80 4.66 2.43
N GLN A 32 6.91 5.74 1.67
CA GLN A 32 7.06 7.08 2.21
C GLN A 32 5.81 7.54 2.97
N ALA A 33 4.61 7.25 2.47
CA ALA A 33 3.37 7.54 3.20
C ALA A 33 3.30 6.74 4.52
N CYS A 34 3.63 5.45 4.48
CA CYS A 34 3.69 4.61 5.67
C CYS A 34 4.66 5.18 6.72
N GLU A 35 5.86 5.57 6.30
CA GLU A 35 6.86 6.19 7.18
C GLU A 35 6.34 7.47 7.82
N ASN A 36 5.79 8.38 7.01
CA ASN A 36 5.36 9.70 7.47
C ASN A 36 4.23 9.60 8.50
N ILE A 37 3.24 8.73 8.26
CA ILE A 37 2.12 8.52 9.16
C ILE A 37 2.57 7.78 10.43
N ALA A 38 3.36 6.70 10.28
CA ALA A 38 3.85 5.94 11.43
C ALA A 38 4.74 6.77 12.37
N ALA A 39 5.50 7.75 11.83
CA ALA A 39 6.30 8.68 12.63
C ALA A 39 5.48 9.58 13.56
N ARG A 40 4.16 9.66 13.35
CA ARG A 40 3.22 10.42 14.19
C ARG A 40 2.31 9.52 15.04
N CYS A 41 2.50 8.20 14.98
CA CYS A 41 1.69 7.23 15.72
C CYS A 41 2.49 6.60 16.87
N ASP A 42 1.98 6.69 18.09
CA ASP A 42 2.58 6.01 19.23
C ASP A 42 2.60 4.50 19.04
N GLY A 43 3.73 3.86 19.36
CA GLY A 43 3.90 2.41 19.27
C GLY A 43 4.21 1.86 17.88
N MET A 44 4.36 2.72 16.87
CA MET A 44 4.75 2.32 15.51
C MET A 44 6.19 2.74 15.19
N SER A 45 6.90 1.88 14.47
CA SER A 45 8.25 2.13 13.97
C SER A 45 8.17 2.63 12.53
N PRO A 46 8.64 3.86 12.24
CA PRO A 46 8.64 4.41 10.87
C PRO A 46 9.43 3.56 9.88
N ASP A 47 10.59 3.03 10.29
CA ASP A 47 11.39 2.14 9.47
C ASP A 47 10.69 0.81 9.16
N THR A 48 9.96 0.26 10.13
CA THR A 48 9.18 -0.97 9.93
C THR A 48 8.04 -0.70 8.94
N ALA A 49 7.31 0.39 9.14
CA ALA A 49 6.23 0.82 8.26
C ALA A 49 6.73 1.09 6.83
N TYR A 50 7.88 1.74 6.69
CA TYR A 50 8.55 1.96 5.40
C TYR A 50 8.82 0.64 4.68
N CYS A 51 9.45 -0.33 5.36
CA CYS A 51 9.77 -1.62 4.76
C CYS A 51 8.52 -2.38 4.31
N TYR A 52 7.44 -2.34 5.10
CA TYR A 52 6.18 -3.01 4.73
C TYR A 52 5.51 -2.32 3.54
N GLY A 53 5.46 -0.98 3.54
CA GLY A 53 4.95 -0.22 2.40
C GLY A 53 5.77 -0.44 1.13
N LEU A 54 7.10 -0.54 1.23
CA LEU A 54 7.98 -0.74 0.08
C LEU A 54 7.80 -2.12 -0.58
N LEU A 55 7.56 -3.15 0.24
CA LEU A 55 7.49 -4.53 -0.21
C LEU A 55 6.07 -5.07 -0.40
N HIS A 56 5.02 -4.25 -0.20
CA HIS A 56 3.63 -4.70 -0.30
C HIS A 56 3.30 -5.37 -1.64
N ASP A 57 3.87 -4.82 -2.73
CA ASP A 57 3.64 -5.26 -4.11
C ASP A 57 4.80 -6.13 -4.65
N ILE A 58 5.72 -6.60 -3.78
CA ILE A 58 6.95 -7.26 -4.23
C ILE A 58 6.69 -8.48 -5.12
N GLY A 59 5.57 -9.19 -4.89
CA GLY A 59 5.13 -10.34 -5.69
C GLY A 59 4.97 -10.05 -7.19
N ARG A 60 4.86 -8.78 -7.60
CA ARG A 60 4.87 -8.36 -9.00
C ARG A 60 6.14 -8.78 -9.75
N TYR A 61 7.24 -9.10 -9.07
CA TYR A 61 8.45 -9.63 -9.72
C TYR A 61 8.19 -10.85 -10.62
N ALA A 62 7.15 -11.63 -10.31
CA ALA A 62 6.81 -12.86 -11.05
C ALA A 62 6.18 -12.60 -12.43
N GLY A 63 5.87 -11.36 -12.79
CA GLY A 63 5.21 -11.00 -14.05
C GLY A 63 3.73 -11.40 -14.10
N VAL A 64 3.14 -11.34 -15.29
CA VAL A 64 1.76 -11.81 -15.53
C VAL A 64 1.81 -13.35 -15.62
N THR A 65 1.52 -14.02 -14.51
CA THR A 65 1.45 -15.48 -14.47
C THR A 65 0.08 -15.97 -14.95
N SER A 66 0.04 -17.19 -15.50
CA SER A 66 -1.19 -17.81 -16.01
C SER A 66 -2.21 -18.10 -14.90
N GLU A 67 -3.50 -18.05 -15.22
CA GLU A 67 -4.65 -18.18 -14.29
C GLU A 67 -4.58 -19.40 -13.35
N LYS A 68 -3.93 -20.49 -13.78
CA LYS A 68 -3.86 -21.75 -13.03
C LYS A 68 -2.97 -21.67 -11.79
N HIS A 69 -1.87 -20.91 -11.85
CA HIS A 69 -0.98 -20.71 -10.69
C HIS A 69 -1.59 -19.77 -9.64
N LEU A 70 -2.46 -18.85 -10.06
CA LEU A 70 -3.12 -17.89 -9.18
C LEU A 70 -4.15 -18.56 -8.27
N ILE A 71 -4.91 -19.53 -8.79
CA ILE A 71 -5.96 -20.23 -8.02
C ILE A 71 -5.36 -21.13 -6.94
N ASP A 72 -4.32 -21.90 -7.28
CA ASP A 72 -3.67 -22.81 -6.33
C ASP A 72 -2.88 -22.02 -5.27
N GLY A 73 -2.19 -20.94 -5.69
CA GLY A 73 -1.55 -20.01 -4.76
C GLY A 73 -2.54 -19.30 -3.86
N TYR A 74 -3.68 -18.85 -4.40
CA TYR A 74 -4.74 -18.22 -3.61
C TYR A 74 -5.32 -19.17 -2.56
N ARG A 75 -5.67 -20.40 -2.94
CA ARG A 75 -6.19 -21.40 -2.00
C ARG A 75 -5.20 -21.71 -0.89
N PHE A 76 -3.93 -21.93 -1.24
CA PHE A 76 -2.87 -22.15 -0.26
C PHE A 76 -2.71 -20.97 0.70
N CYS A 77 -2.69 -19.73 0.19
CA CYS A 77 -2.64 -18.52 1.02
C CYS A 77 -3.84 -18.40 1.96
N MET A 78 -5.05 -18.65 1.45
CA MET A 78 -6.28 -18.54 2.24
C MET A 78 -6.36 -19.59 3.35
N GLU A 79 -5.99 -20.83 3.06
CA GLU A 79 -6.07 -21.96 4.01
C GLU A 79 -4.99 -21.89 5.10
N HIS A 80 -3.79 -21.44 4.76
CA HIS A 80 -2.63 -21.53 5.66
C HIS A 80 -2.21 -20.20 6.30
N PHE A 81 -2.48 -19.05 5.67
CA PHE A 81 -1.98 -17.75 6.12
C PHE A 81 -3.10 -16.79 6.51
N VAL A 82 -4.10 -16.60 5.65
CA VAL A 82 -5.14 -15.58 5.87
C VAL A 82 -6.08 -15.94 7.02
N LYS A 83 -6.44 -17.24 7.17
CA LYS A 83 -7.43 -17.69 8.17
C LYS A 83 -7.05 -17.37 9.62
N ASN A 84 -5.75 -17.23 9.93
CA ASN A 84 -5.25 -16.92 11.27
C ASN A 84 -4.40 -15.63 11.30
N ALA A 85 -4.42 -14.83 10.23
CA ALA A 85 -3.65 -13.59 10.18
C ALA A 85 -4.21 -12.61 11.21
N VAL A 86 -3.38 -12.24 12.19
CA VAL A 86 -3.68 -11.13 13.10
C VAL A 86 -3.30 -9.85 12.38
N TYR A 87 -4.29 -9.18 11.81
CA TYR A 87 -4.08 -7.87 11.18
C TYR A 87 -3.73 -6.84 12.23
N ASP A 88 -2.55 -6.24 12.11
CA ASP A 88 -2.06 -5.18 12.99
C ASP A 88 -2.16 -3.79 12.35
N ASP A 89 -1.67 -2.77 13.05
CA ASP A 89 -1.73 -1.40 12.56
C ASP A 89 -0.87 -1.18 11.31
N TYR A 90 0.22 -1.95 11.11
CA TYR A 90 1.02 -1.84 9.90
C TYR A 90 0.27 -2.38 8.68
N ASP A 91 -0.47 -3.49 8.81
CA ASP A 91 -1.27 -4.02 7.71
C ASP A 91 -2.36 -3.04 7.26
N ARG A 92 -3.00 -2.37 8.23
CA ARG A 92 -3.99 -1.32 7.97
C ARG A 92 -3.34 -0.11 7.32
N LEU A 93 -2.18 0.30 7.81
CA LEU A 93 -1.44 1.43 7.28
C LEU A 93 -1.04 1.21 5.82
N VAL A 94 -0.52 0.03 5.48
CA VAL A 94 -0.16 -0.32 4.10
C VAL A 94 -1.37 -0.25 3.17
N GLN A 95 -2.54 -0.76 3.58
CA GLN A 95 -3.77 -0.69 2.78
C GLN A 95 -4.20 0.76 2.50
N LEU A 96 -4.10 1.62 3.51
CA LEU A 96 -4.38 3.04 3.37
C LEU A 96 -3.37 3.72 2.42
N CYS A 97 -2.07 3.53 2.66
CA CYS A 97 -1.00 4.14 1.89
C CYS A 97 -0.97 3.71 0.42
N ASP A 98 -1.29 2.44 0.13
CA ASP A 98 -1.48 1.94 -1.24
C ASP A 98 -2.60 2.70 -1.99
N SER A 99 -3.60 3.18 -1.26
CA SER A 99 -4.69 3.99 -1.80
C SER A 99 -4.36 5.48 -1.89
N LEU A 100 -3.23 5.92 -1.32
CA LEU A 100 -2.77 7.31 -1.34
C LEU A 100 -1.63 7.54 -2.35
N ALA A 101 -0.97 6.47 -2.80
CA ALA A 101 0.17 6.53 -3.70
C ALA A 101 -0.22 6.30 -5.17
N LEU A 102 0.29 7.17 -6.03
CA LEU A 102 0.45 6.95 -7.46
C LEU A 102 1.93 6.83 -7.77
N PRO A 103 2.31 6.26 -8.94
CA PRO A 103 3.70 6.29 -9.40
C PRO A 103 4.30 7.69 -9.55
N SER A 104 3.47 8.74 -9.60
CA SER A 104 3.89 10.13 -9.76
C SER A 104 3.87 10.96 -8.48
N GLY A 105 3.43 10.40 -7.36
CA GLY A 105 3.24 11.13 -6.11
C GLY A 105 1.98 10.74 -5.35
N PHE A 106 1.67 11.49 -4.30
CA PHE A 106 0.49 11.25 -3.48
C PHE A 106 -0.78 11.82 -4.11
N CYS A 107 -1.93 11.26 -3.75
CA CYS A 107 -3.23 11.78 -4.15
C CYS A 107 -4.28 11.61 -3.05
N LEU A 108 -5.38 12.35 -3.18
CA LEU A 108 -6.57 12.09 -2.38
C LEU A 108 -7.14 10.70 -2.67
N LEU A 109 -7.70 10.06 -1.65
CA LEU A 109 -8.34 8.75 -1.76
C LEU A 109 -9.39 8.72 -2.86
N GLU A 110 -10.20 9.78 -2.98
CA GLU A 110 -11.25 9.91 -3.97
C GLU A 110 -10.70 9.88 -5.40
N LYS A 111 -9.55 10.52 -5.66
CA LYS A 111 -8.88 10.47 -6.97
C LYS A 111 -8.46 9.04 -7.29
N ARG A 112 -7.85 8.34 -6.32
CA ARG A 112 -7.43 6.94 -6.51
C ARG A 112 -8.60 5.99 -6.71
N PHE A 113 -9.67 6.18 -5.95
CA PHE A 113 -10.90 5.40 -6.05
C PHE A 113 -11.52 5.51 -7.44
N VAL A 114 -11.67 6.74 -7.96
CA VAL A 114 -12.19 6.98 -9.32
C VAL A 114 -11.26 6.40 -10.39
N ASP A 115 -9.94 6.61 -10.29
CA ASP A 115 -8.97 6.05 -11.25
C ASP A 115 -9.03 4.51 -11.33
N VAL A 116 -9.10 3.83 -10.18
CA VAL A 116 -9.23 2.37 -10.13
C VAL A 116 -10.58 1.92 -10.70
N ALA A 117 -11.66 2.60 -10.36
CA ALA A 117 -13.00 2.30 -10.87
C ALA A 117 -13.08 2.44 -12.40
N LEU A 118 -12.46 3.47 -12.98
CA LEU A 118 -12.44 3.68 -14.43
C LEU A 118 -11.62 2.61 -15.16
N ARG A 119 -10.55 2.09 -14.56
CA ARG A 119 -9.69 1.07 -15.17
C ARG A 119 -10.25 -0.35 -15.08
N TYR A 120 -10.90 -0.68 -13.96
CA TYR A 120 -11.29 -2.05 -13.64
C TYR A 120 -12.80 -2.26 -13.43
N GLY A 121 -13.59 -1.20 -13.55
CA GLY A 121 -15.03 -1.21 -13.29
C GLY A 121 -15.37 -1.11 -11.81
N THR A 122 -16.67 -1.22 -11.52
CA THR A 122 -17.24 -1.01 -10.17
C THR A 122 -17.99 -2.24 -9.67
N PRO A 123 -17.28 -3.31 -9.25
CA PRO A 123 -17.93 -4.49 -8.71
C PRO A 123 -18.65 -4.16 -7.40
N PRO A 124 -19.72 -4.88 -7.01
CA PRO A 124 -20.52 -4.57 -5.82
C PRO A 124 -19.71 -4.43 -4.52
N VAL A 125 -18.62 -5.20 -4.38
CA VAL A 125 -17.72 -5.18 -3.21
C VAL A 125 -16.87 -3.91 -3.10
N MET A 126 -16.75 -3.12 -4.17
CA MET A 126 -15.83 -1.98 -4.23
C MET A 126 -16.20 -0.88 -3.22
N ALA A 127 -17.49 -0.58 -3.07
CA ALA A 127 -17.96 0.41 -2.11
C ALA A 127 -17.72 0.00 -0.65
N GLU A 128 -17.73 -1.31 -0.36
CA GLU A 128 -17.35 -1.82 0.95
C GLU A 128 -15.84 -1.64 1.19
N ARG A 129 -15.01 -1.96 0.19
CA ARG A 129 -13.55 -1.72 0.27
C ARG A 129 -13.23 -0.25 0.54
N TRP A 130 -13.87 0.68 -0.16
CA TRP A 130 -13.65 2.12 0.07
C TRP A 130 -14.06 2.56 1.46
N ARG A 131 -15.21 2.08 1.97
CA ARG A 131 -15.62 2.33 3.36
C ARG A 131 -14.57 1.86 4.36
N ARG A 132 -14.00 0.67 4.16
CA ARG A 132 -12.90 0.18 5.03
C ARG A 132 -11.65 1.06 4.96
N ILE A 133 -11.26 1.52 3.77
CA ILE A 133 -10.12 2.45 3.64
C ILE A 133 -10.39 3.78 4.35
N LEU A 134 -11.60 4.33 4.23
CA LEU A 134 -11.99 5.56 4.93
C LEU A 134 -12.03 5.36 6.46
N GLU A 135 -12.52 4.22 6.96
CA GLU A 135 -12.46 3.88 8.39
C GLU A 135 -11.01 3.80 8.89
N ILE A 136 -10.09 3.21 8.10
CA ILE A 136 -8.67 3.15 8.42
C ILE A 136 -8.05 4.55 8.42
N ARG A 137 -8.38 5.40 7.44
CA ARG A 137 -7.97 6.81 7.42
C ARG A 137 -8.38 7.49 8.72
N ASP A 138 -9.66 7.43 9.08
CA ASP A 138 -10.18 8.10 10.28
C ASP A 138 -9.51 7.59 11.56
N MET A 139 -9.16 6.30 11.62
CA MET A 139 -8.39 5.73 12.72
C MET A 139 -6.99 6.34 12.82
N PHE A 140 -6.27 6.50 11.71
CA PHE A 140 -4.94 7.12 11.71
C PHE A 140 -4.99 8.63 11.96
N GLU A 141 -5.96 9.35 11.39
CA GLU A 141 -6.16 10.78 11.67
C GLU A 141 -6.41 11.05 13.15
N LYS A 142 -7.18 10.17 13.83
CA LYS A 142 -7.36 10.23 15.29
C LYS A 142 -6.06 9.97 16.05
N LYS A 143 -5.23 9.00 15.61
CA LYS A 143 -3.93 8.69 16.23
C LYS A 143 -2.95 9.85 16.13
N ILE A 144 -2.93 10.55 14.98
CA ILE A 144 -2.00 11.67 14.74
C ILE A 144 -2.56 13.03 15.17
N ASN A 145 -3.85 13.10 15.56
CA ASN A 145 -4.59 14.32 15.85
C ASN A 145 -4.49 15.38 14.74
N GLY A 146 -4.76 14.97 13.51
CA GLY A 146 -4.62 15.82 12.32
C GLY A 146 -4.96 15.09 11.03
N SER A 147 -4.93 15.82 9.92
CA SER A 147 -5.13 15.25 8.59
C SER A 147 -3.92 14.42 8.18
N ILE A 148 -4.13 13.21 7.65
CA ILE A 148 -3.01 12.43 7.09
C ILE A 148 -2.39 13.12 5.86
N TYR A 149 -3.16 13.96 5.16
CA TYR A 149 -2.70 14.65 3.96
C TYR A 149 -1.65 15.72 4.26
N ASP A 150 -1.64 16.28 5.47
CA ASP A 150 -0.60 17.22 5.94
C ASP A 150 0.79 16.54 6.01
N LEU A 151 0.81 15.21 6.01
CA LEU A 151 2.02 14.38 6.04
C LEU A 151 2.45 13.90 4.65
N LEU A 152 1.74 14.27 3.58
CA LEU A 152 1.95 13.79 2.23
C LEU A 152 2.41 14.94 1.31
N PRO A 153 3.73 15.17 1.14
CA PRO A 153 4.23 16.27 0.35
C PRO A 153 3.81 16.18 -1.12
N GLY A 154 3.32 17.28 -1.69
CA GLY A 154 2.92 17.34 -3.09
C GLY A 154 1.54 16.74 -3.39
N VAL A 155 0.77 16.36 -2.36
CA VAL A 155 -0.54 15.69 -2.54
C VAL A 155 -1.57 16.58 -3.24
N GLU A 156 -1.59 17.88 -2.96
CA GLU A 156 -2.51 18.82 -3.58
C GLU A 156 -2.18 18.99 -5.08
N GLU A 157 -0.92 19.28 -5.38
CA GLU A 157 -0.45 19.52 -6.74
C GLU A 157 -0.66 18.28 -7.63
N ASN A 158 -0.36 17.09 -7.13
CA ASN A 158 -0.55 15.86 -7.89
C ASN A 158 -2.04 15.42 -7.93
N THR A 159 -2.87 15.86 -6.98
CA THR A 159 -4.33 15.62 -7.03
C THR A 159 -5.01 16.48 -8.08
N PHE A 160 -4.69 17.78 -8.15
CA PHE A 160 -5.41 18.73 -9.00
C PHE A 160 -4.79 18.92 -10.40
N ARG A 161 -3.72 18.19 -10.70
CA ARG A 161 -3.18 18.04 -12.05
C ARG A 161 -4.07 17.18 -12.96
#